data_AF-A0A3G9J464-F1
#
_entry.id   AF-A0A3G9J464-F1
#
_cell.length_a   1.000
_cell.length_b   1.000
_cell.length_c   1.000
_cell.angle_alpha   90.00
_cell.angle_beta   90.00
_cell.angle_gamma   90.00
#
_symmetry.space_group_name_H-M   'P 1'
#
loop_
_entity.id
_entity.type
_entity.pdbx_description
1 polymer ?
#
loop_
_entity_poly.entity_id
_entity_poly.type
_entity_poly.pdbx_seq_one_letter_code
_entity_poly.pdbx_strand_id
1 'polypeptide(L)' 'MVQNTVNGKLLPHTAYFTDQINEHYAYMQEKGVRLDPIIEEGECGWHFDLYDPDGNVITIWRAKNLRGVC' A
#
# COMPACT_ATOMS: atom_id res chain seq x y z
N MET A 1 3.47 -11.34 7.29
CA MET A 1 3.47 -10.90 5.87
C MET A 1 3.80 -12.10 5.01
N VAL A 2 2.94 -12.49 4.06
CA VAL A 2 3.20 -13.58 3.11
C VAL A 2 3.33 -12.91 1.75
N GLN A 3 4.41 -13.16 1.03
CA GLN A 3 4.58 -12.71 -0.34
C GLN A 3 4.80 -13.96 -1.17
N ASN A 4 4.00 -14.14 -2.22
CA ASN A 4 4.08 -15.35 -3.04
C ASN A 4 5.42 -15.42 -3.77
N THR A 5 5.76 -16.64 -4.21
CA THR A 5 7.01 -16.90 -4.92
C THR A 5 6.76 -17.43 -6.32
N VAL A 6 7.65 -17.08 -7.26
CA VAL A 6 7.71 -17.65 -8.60
C VAL A 6 9.13 -18.18 -8.81
N ASN A 7 9.25 -19.46 -9.15
CA ASN A 7 10.54 -20.15 -9.30
C ASN A 7 11.47 -20.02 -8.08
N GLY A 8 10.89 -20.08 -6.87
CA GLY A 8 11.62 -19.95 -5.60
C GLY A 8 12.07 -18.52 -5.25
N LYS A 9 11.66 -17.50 -6.02
CA LYS A 9 11.93 -16.08 -5.74
C LYS A 9 10.66 -15.36 -5.33
N LEU A 10 10.75 -14.50 -4.32
CA LEU A 10 9.62 -13.65 -3.91
C LEU A 10 9.19 -12.75 -5.06
N LEU A 11 7.89 -12.58 -5.23
CA LEU A 11 7.33 -11.56 -6.10
C LEU A 11 7.74 -10.16 -5.60
N PRO A 12 7.92 -9.20 -6.52
CA PRO A 12 8.25 -7.83 -6.12
C PRO A 12 7.14 -7.26 -5.23
N HIS A 13 7.55 -6.60 -4.15
CA HIS A 13 6.63 -5.77 -3.39
C HIS A 13 6.38 -4.50 -4.20
N THR A 14 5.12 -4.27 -4.57
CA THR A 14 4.73 -3.13 -5.42
C THR A 14 4.11 -2.04 -4.57
N ALA A 15 4.54 -0.79 -4.81
CA ALA A 15 3.93 0.39 -4.22
C ALA A 15 3.31 1.27 -5.31
N TYR A 16 2.08 1.75 -5.08
CA TYR A 16 1.41 2.73 -5.94
C TYR A 16 1.29 4.07 -5.24
N PHE A 17 1.47 5.16 -5.98
CA PHE A 17 1.38 6.52 -5.44
C PHE A 17 0.00 7.13 -5.69
N THR A 18 -0.51 7.86 -4.70
CA THR A 18 -1.76 8.61 -4.78
C THR A 18 -1.68 9.90 -3.97
N ASP A 19 -2.39 10.93 -4.41
CA ASP A 19 -2.64 12.14 -3.62
C ASP A 19 -3.89 12.01 -2.72
N GLN A 20 -4.75 11.02 -3.00
CA GLN A 20 -6.09 10.83 -2.41
C GLN A 20 -6.12 9.59 -1.49
N ILE A 21 -5.14 9.47 -0.58
CA ILE A 21 -4.97 8.24 0.23
C ILE A 21 -6.22 7.85 1.04
N ASN A 22 -6.90 8.83 1.64
CA ASN A 22 -8.09 8.58 2.46
C ASN A 22 -9.29 8.10 1.63
N GLU A 23 -9.45 8.63 0.42
CA GLU A 23 -10.54 8.25 -0.48
C GLU A 23 -10.34 6.82 -0.98
N HIS A 24 -9.12 6.47 -1.37
CA HIS A 24 -8.79 5.10 -1.76
C HIS A 24 -8.92 4.11 -0.59
N TYR A 25 -8.46 4.48 0.61
CA TYR A 25 -8.61 3.64 1.79
C TYR A 25 -10.08 3.37 2.11
N ALA A 26 -10.91 4.42 2.15
CA ALA A 26 -12.35 4.30 2.40
C ALA A 26 -13.05 3.45 1.33
N TYR A 27 -12.74 3.70 0.05
CA TYR A 27 -13.28 2.93 -1.06
C TYR A 27 -12.93 1.44 -0.96
N MET A 28 -11.66 1.10 -0.70
CA MET A 28 -11.22 -0.28 -0.60
C MET A 28 -11.82 -0.99 0.62
N GLN A 29 -11.94 -0.27 1.75
CA GLN A 29 -12.60 -0.78 2.95
C GLN A 29 -14.08 -1.09 2.68
N GLU A 30 -14.80 -0.20 1.99
CA GLU A 30 -16.20 -0.42 1.58
C GLU A 30 -16.35 -1.65 0.67
N LYS A 31 -15.37 -1.91 -0.19
CA LYS A 31 -15.33 -3.11 -1.04
C LYS A 31 -14.93 -4.40 -0.31
N GLY A 32 -14.64 -4.33 0.99
CA GLY A 32 -14.25 -5.49 1.79
C GLY A 32 -12.83 -5.98 1.50
N VAL A 33 -11.97 -5.12 0.94
CA VAL A 33 -10.53 -5.43 0.81
C VAL A 33 -9.93 -5.50 2.21
N ARG A 34 -9.04 -6.48 2.43
CA ARG A 34 -8.27 -6.54 3.68
C ARG A 34 -7.19 -5.47 3.63
N LEU A 35 -7.23 -4.54 4.60
CA LEU A 35 -6.32 -3.41 4.70
C LEU A 35 -5.69 -3.37 6.09
N ASP A 36 -4.43 -2.93 6.15
CA ASP A 36 -3.84 -2.44 7.39
C ASP A 36 -4.09 -0.93 7.54
N PRO A 37 -4.09 -0.37 8.76
CA PRO A 37 -4.38 1.04 9.00
C PRO A 37 -3.41 1.97 8.26
N ILE A 38 -3.86 3.19 7.98
CA ILE A 38 -2.97 4.25 7.47
C ILE A 38 -1.93 4.60 8.54
N ILE A 39 -0.66 4.59 8.13
CA ILE A 39 0.52 4.95 8.93
C ILE A 39 1.07 6.29 8.43
N GLU A 40 1.36 7.20 9.36
CA GLU A 40 2.09 8.45 9.09
C GLU A 40 3.60 8.23 9.27
N GLU A 41 4.36 8.46 8.20
CA GLU A 41 5.81 8.27 8.11
C GLU A 41 6.54 9.62 8.20
N GLY A 42 6.14 10.45 9.17
CA GLY A 42 6.79 11.71 9.50
C GLY A 42 6.92 12.69 8.33
N GLU A 43 8.13 12.87 7.81
CA GLU A 43 8.41 13.77 6.68
C GLU A 43 8.17 13.15 5.31
N CYS A 44 7.99 11.83 5.24
CA CYS A 44 7.82 11.10 3.99
C CYS A 44 6.40 11.13 3.46
N GLY A 45 5.41 11.06 4.35
CA GLY A 45 4.01 11.06 4.00
C GLY A 45 3.24 9.98 4.73
N TRP A 46 2.32 9.33 4.03
CA TRP A 46 1.42 8.34 4.60
C TRP A 46 1.34 7.11 3.71
N HIS A 47 1.11 5.95 4.30
CA HIS A 47 0.85 4.74 3.53
C HIS A 47 -0.13 3.81 4.22
N PHE A 48 -0.66 2.87 3.46
CA PHE A 48 -1.34 1.69 3.99
C PHE A 48 -1.06 0.50 3.09
N ASP A 49 -1.19 -0.70 3.65
CA ASP A 49 -1.02 -1.95 2.92
C ASP A 49 -2.38 -2.59 2.64
N LEU A 50 -2.53 -3.14 1.43
CA LEU A 50 -3.65 -3.98 1.04
C LEU A 50 -3.18 -5.38 0.71
N TYR A 51 -4.06 -6.35 0.95
CA TYR A 51 -3.79 -7.75 0.70
C TYR A 51 -4.65 -8.25 -0.46
N ASP A 52 -4.01 -8.84 -1.46
CA ASP A 52 -4.74 -9.55 -2.51
C ASP A 52 -5.30 -10.90 -1.97
N PRO A 53 -6.20 -11.56 -2.73
CA PRO A 53 -6.77 -12.84 -2.31
C PRO A 53 -5.73 -13.96 -2.06
N ASP A 54 -4.56 -13.87 -2.71
CA ASP A 54 -3.45 -14.82 -2.55
C ASP A 54 -2.54 -14.45 -1.37
N GLY A 55 -2.85 -13.36 -0.67
CA GLY A 55 -2.14 -12.87 0.51
C GLY A 55 -0.92 -11.99 0.20
N ASN A 56 -0.64 -11.65 -1.07
CA ASN A 56 0.43 -10.72 -1.42
C ASN A 56 0.13 -9.33 -0.86
N VAL A 57 1.20 -8.59 -0.58
CA VAL A 57 1.11 -7.22 -0.08
C VAL A 57 1.37 -6.22 -1.19
N ILE A 58 0.53 -5.18 -1.23
CA ILE A 58 0.66 -4.02 -2.08
C ILE A 58 0.56 -2.77 -1.20
N THR A 59 1.55 -1.89 -1.27
CA THR A 59 1.54 -0.62 -0.53
C THR A 59 0.91 0.49 -1.37
N ILE A 60 0.06 1.31 -0.76
CA ILE A 60 -0.41 2.58 -1.32
C ILE A 60 0.25 3.72 -0.56
N TRP A 61 0.96 4.59 -1.28
CA TRP A 61 1.75 5.68 -0.70
C TRP A 61 1.19 7.05 -1.12
N ARG A 62 1.20 8.00 -0.18
CA ARG A 62 1.00 9.42 -0.44
C ARG A 62 2.19 10.19 0.09
N ALA A 63 2.94 10.82 -0.80
CA ALA A 63 4.06 11.66 -0.41
C ALA A 63 3.58 12.92 0.33
N LYS A 64 4.31 13.35 1.36
CA LYS A 64 4.02 14.61 2.07
C LYS A 64 4.22 15.83 1.18
N ASN A 65 5.22 15.77 0.30
CA ASN A 65 5.55 16.82 -0.66
C ASN A 65 5.56 16.23 -2.08
N LEU A 66 4.94 16.94 -3.03
CA LEU A 66 4.92 16.62 -4.47
C LEU A 66 6.32 16.56 -5.14
N ARG A 67 7.40 16.82 -4.37
CA ARG A 67 8.79 16.66 -4.82
C ARG A 67 9.32 15.22 -4.73
N GLY A 68 8.49 14.26 -4.32
CA GLY A 68 8.68 12.85 -4.67
C GLY A 68 9.98 12.23 -4.16
N VAL A 69 10.38 12.50 -2.91
CA VAL A 69 11.44 11.73 -2.27
C VAL A 69 11.08 11.45 -0.82
N CYS A 70 10.55 10.25 -0.61
CA CYS A 70 11.24 9.23 0.17
C CYS A 70 11.52 8.05 -0.78
#